data_AF-A0A0M4U5B3-F1
#
_entry.id   AF-A0A0M4U5B3-F1
#
_cell.length_a   1.000
_cell.length_b   1.000
_cell.length_c   1.000
_cell.angle_alpha   90.00
_cell.angle_beta   90.00
_cell.angle_gamma   90.00
#
_symmetry.space_group_name_H-M   'P 1'
#
loop_
_entity.id
_entity.type
_entity.pdbx_description
1 polymer ?
#
loop_
_entity_poly.entity_id
_entity_poly.type
_entity_poly.pdbx_seq_one_letter_code
_entity_poly.pdbx_strand_id
1 'polypeptide(L)'
;MGIRLELGMTQNERDRKICEDYWAYDNKSGFIGHIKSLCKQYKLSSYILFETIAGCYACLDDVLCEYCGTACPVEVPADILHMRSKISWSCTVCENALWREHNINK
;
A
#
# COMPACT_ATOMS: atom_id res chain seq x y z
N MET A 1 -10.85 3.60 10.79
CA MET A 1 -10.37 3.64 9.39
C MET A 1 -8.92 3.22 9.41
N GLY A 2 -8.65 1.97 9.02
CA GLY A 2 -7.35 1.33 9.21
C GLY A 2 -6.76 0.89 7.88
N ILE A 3 -5.44 0.70 7.87
CA ILE A 3 -4.78 -0.08 6.84
C ILE A 3 -4.87 -1.55 7.23
N ARG A 4 -5.29 -2.40 6.30
CA ARG A 4 -5.27 -3.86 6.48
C ARG A 4 -4.00 -4.40 5.86
N LEU A 5 -3.21 -5.09 6.67
CA LEU A 5 -1.98 -5.76 6.25
C LEU A 5 -2.24 -7.26 6.14
N GLU A 6 -1.93 -7.82 4.98
CA GLU A 6 -1.94 -9.24 4.72
C GLU A 6 -0.50 -9.68 4.47
N LEU A 7 0.01 -10.52 5.36
CA LEU A 7 1.38 -11.01 5.31
C LEU A 7 1.48 -12.18 4.34
N GLY A 8 2.57 -12.24 3.58
CA GLY A 8 2.88 -13.39 2.75
C GLY A 8 3.10 -14.65 3.60
N MET A 9 2.72 -15.81 3.05
CA MET A 9 2.83 -17.12 3.70
C MET A 9 4.26 -17.50 4.17
N THR A 10 5.28 -16.82 3.65
CA THR A 10 6.70 -17.11 3.90
C THR A 10 7.35 -16.13 4.89
N GLN A 11 6.62 -15.14 5.40
CA GLN A 11 7.19 -14.11 6.27
C GLN A 11 7.36 -14.60 7.71
N ASN A 12 8.57 -14.45 8.24
CA ASN A 12 8.85 -14.74 9.64
C ASN A 12 8.39 -13.58 10.54
N GLU A 13 8.47 -13.76 11.86
CA GLU A 13 8.03 -12.75 12.83
C GLU A 13 8.80 -11.43 12.72
N ARG A 14 10.07 -11.46 12.31
CA ARG A 14 10.87 -10.24 12.09
C ARG A 14 10.36 -9.47 10.87
N ASP A 15 10.05 -10.17 9.79
CA ASP A 15 9.54 -9.56 8.55
C ASP A 15 8.17 -8.92 8.78
N ARG A 16 7.29 -9.59 9.55
CA ARG A 16 6.02 -9.01 10.01
C ARG A 16 6.23 -7.67 10.72
N LYS A 17 7.16 -7.64 11.69
CA LYS A 17 7.42 -6.43 12.46
C LYS A 17 7.99 -5.30 11.61
N ILE A 18 8.85 -5.63 10.64
CA ILE A 18 9.36 -4.67 9.67
C ILE A 18 8.22 -4.04 8.86
N CYS A 19 7.25 -4.85 8.40
CA CYS A 19 6.09 -4.34 7.69
C CYS A 19 5.18 -3.48 8.57
N GLU A 20 4.86 -3.92 9.79
CA GLU A 20 4.06 -3.14 10.73
C GLU A 20 4.70 -1.77 10.99
N ASP A 21 6.00 -1.73 11.27
CA ASP A 21 6.74 -0.48 11.50
C ASP A 21 6.83 0.37 10.23
N TYR A 22 6.94 -0.23 9.04
CA TYR A 22 6.88 0.49 7.76
C TYR A 22 5.54 1.20 7.59
N TRP A 23 4.43 0.51 7.87
CA TRP A 23 3.09 1.04 7.74
C TRP A 23 2.66 1.98 8.89
N ALA A 24 3.39 2.00 10.01
CA ALA A 24 3.21 2.94 11.12
C ALA A 24 3.72 4.37 10.84
N TYR A 25 3.91 4.73 9.57
CA TYR A 25 4.36 6.06 9.13
C TYR A 25 3.42 7.18 9.61
N ASP A 26 3.94 8.15 10.35
CA ASP A 26 3.16 9.21 10.99
C ASP A 26 3.19 10.57 10.25
N ASN A 27 3.80 10.60 9.06
CA ASN A 27 4.00 11.79 8.22
C ASN A 27 4.81 12.95 8.83
N LYS A 28 5.26 12.87 10.09
CA LYS A 28 5.98 13.97 10.76
C LYS A 28 7.44 14.03 10.36
N SER A 29 8.07 12.87 10.21
CA SER A 29 9.49 12.72 9.92
C SER A 29 9.81 12.74 8.42
N GLY A 30 8.78 12.78 7.57
CA GLY A 30 8.89 12.62 6.13
C GLY A 30 9.25 11.18 5.72
N PHE A 31 8.79 10.76 4.54
CA PHE A 31 8.91 9.36 4.11
C PHE A 31 10.37 8.89 4.06
N ILE A 32 11.29 9.69 3.51
CA ILE A 32 12.72 9.34 3.46
C ILE A 32 13.32 9.19 4.86
N GLY A 33 12.92 10.04 5.81
CA GLY A 33 13.35 9.97 7.20
C GLY A 33 12.90 8.67 7.86
N HIS A 34 11.64 8.30 7.64
CA HIS A 34 11.06 7.04 8.10
C HIS A 34 11.84 5.82 7.58
N ILE A 35 12.09 5.75 6.26
CA ILE A 35 12.88 4.66 5.66
C ILE A 35 14.27 4.56 6.27
N LYS A 36 14.97 5.69 6.43
CA LYS A 36 16.31 5.72 7.04
C LYS A 36 16.28 5.23 8.49
N SER A 37 15.25 5.59 9.25
CA SER A 37 15.06 5.13 10.63
C SER A 37 14.90 3.61 10.68
N LEU A 38 14.04 3.03 9.84
CA LEU A 38 13.82 1.59 9.76
C LEU A 38 15.09 0.82 9.34
N CYS A 39 15.80 1.30 8.31
CA CYS A 39 17.08 0.72 7.91
C CYS A 39 18.08 0.67 9.07
N LYS A 40 18.15 1.76 9.87
CA LYS A 40 19.03 1.82 11.05
C LYS A 40 18.57 0.89 12.16
N GLN A 41 17.28 0.88 12.48
CA GLN A 41 16.67 0.05 13.52
C GLN A 41 16.89 -1.44 13.26
N TYR A 42 16.65 -1.88 12.03
CA TYR A 42 16.72 -3.28 11.64
C TYR A 42 18.09 -3.71 11.10
N LYS A 43 19.04 -2.76 10.97
CA LYS A 43 20.37 -2.96 10.38
C LYS A 43 20.29 -3.56 8.97
N LEU A 44 19.43 -2.97 8.14
CA LEU A 44 19.18 -3.39 6.75
C LEU A 44 19.61 -2.30 5.77
N SER A 45 19.96 -2.71 4.56
CA SER A 45 19.97 -1.79 3.42
C SER A 45 18.53 -1.46 3.01
N SER A 46 18.33 -0.34 2.32
CA SER A 46 17.02 -0.01 1.76
C SER A 46 16.51 -1.07 0.79
N TYR A 47 17.41 -1.71 0.03
CA TYR A 47 17.06 -2.81 -0.87
C TYR A 47 16.40 -3.97 -0.12
N ILE A 48 17.06 -4.48 0.92
CA ILE A 48 16.53 -5.60 1.72
C ILE A 48 15.23 -5.19 2.42
N LEU A 49 15.14 -3.95 2.92
CA LEU A 49 13.91 -3.43 3.51
C LEU A 49 12.73 -3.51 2.53
N PHE A 50 12.91 -3.03 1.28
CA PHE A 50 11.84 -3.05 0.29
C PHE A 50 11.53 -4.47 -0.21
N GLU A 51 12.50 -5.37 -0.31
CA GLU A 51 12.22 -6.79 -0.57
C GLU A 51 11.36 -7.40 0.54
N THR A 52 11.65 -7.11 1.82
CA THR A 52 10.82 -7.56 2.94
C THR A 52 9.40 -7.00 2.84
N ILE A 53 9.26 -5.70 2.56
CA ILE A 53 7.96 -5.03 2.42
C ILE A 53 7.15 -5.57 1.24
N ALA A 54 7.80 -5.94 0.13
CA ALA A 54 7.12 -6.50 -1.04
C ALA A 54 6.38 -7.83 -0.75
N GLY A 55 6.77 -8.53 0.33
CA GLY A 55 6.04 -9.70 0.83
C GLY A 55 4.77 -9.37 1.62
N CYS A 56 4.52 -8.09 1.92
CA CYS A 56 3.34 -7.61 2.65
C CYS A 56 2.39 -6.90 1.70
N TYR A 57 1.17 -7.43 1.60
CA TYR A 57 0.09 -6.75 0.91
C TYR A 57 -0.61 -5.78 1.87
N ALA A 58 -0.93 -4.57 1.39
CA ALA A 58 -1.63 -3.58 2.18
C ALA A 58 -2.78 -2.97 1.39
N CYS A 59 -3.92 -2.79 2.06
CA CYS A 59 -5.08 -2.14 1.47
C CYS A 59 -5.80 -1.22 2.46
N LEU A 60 -6.55 -0.26 1.92
CA LEU A 60 -7.40 0.64 2.68
C LEU A 60 -8.82 0.09 2.68
N ASP A 61 -9.27 -0.42 3.83
CA ASP A 61 -10.63 -0.96 3.98
C ASP A 61 -11.73 0.11 3.81
N ASP A 62 -11.36 1.38 3.97
CA ASP A 62 -12.24 2.54 3.87
C ASP A 62 -12.24 3.21 2.49
N VAL A 63 -11.39 2.76 1.56
CA VAL A 63 -11.37 3.24 0.18
C VAL A 63 -11.68 2.05 -0.72
N LEU A 64 -12.91 2.00 -1.24
CA LEU A 64 -13.40 0.90 -2.05
C LEU A 64 -13.59 1.32 -3.50
N CYS A 65 -13.40 0.38 -4.42
CA CYS A 65 -13.71 0.59 -5.83
C CYS A 65 -15.20 0.92 -5.98
N GLU A 66 -15.51 2.03 -6.66
CA GLU A 66 -16.91 2.47 -6.85
C GLU A 66 -17.76 1.47 -7.63
N TYR A 67 -17.13 0.58 -8.41
CA TYR A 67 -17.81 -0.39 -9.27
C TYR A 67 -17.90 -1.80 -8.68
N CYS A 68 -16.81 -2.31 -8.09
CA CYS A 68 -16.73 -3.69 -7.63
C CYS A 68 -16.56 -3.85 -6.11
N GLY A 69 -16.43 -2.74 -5.37
CA GLY A 69 -16.27 -2.75 -3.92
C GLY A 69 -14.93 -3.31 -3.40
N THR A 70 -13.98 -3.65 -4.28
CA THR A 70 -12.65 -4.11 -3.89
C THR A 70 -11.92 -3.01 -3.11
N ALA A 71 -11.24 -3.36 -2.00
CA ALA A 71 -10.44 -2.42 -1.24
C ALA A 71 -9.25 -1.89 -2.04
N CYS A 72 -8.90 -0.63 -1.83
CA CYS A 72 -7.80 0.03 -2.52
C CYS A 72 -6.45 -0.52 -2.05
N PRO A 73 -5.65 -1.19 -2.91
CA PRO A 73 -4.29 -1.54 -2.56
C PRO A 73 -3.44 -0.27 -2.41
N VAL A 74 -2.46 -0.30 -1.52
CA VAL A 74 -1.47 0.78 -1.35
C VAL A 74 -0.09 0.16 -1.21
N GLU A 75 0.88 0.75 -1.88
CA GLU A 75 2.28 0.29 -1.86
C GLU A 75 3.17 1.18 -0.97
N VAL A 76 2.81 2.46 -0.86
CA VAL A 76 3.58 3.46 -0.12
C VAL A 76 2.69 4.16 0.91
N PRO A 77 3.08 4.19 2.21
CA PRO A 77 2.25 4.80 3.26
C PRO A 77 2.07 6.31 3.08
N ALA A 78 3.00 6.98 2.39
CA ALA A 78 2.90 8.39 2.06
C ALA A 78 1.70 8.70 1.14
N ASP A 79 1.23 7.73 0.35
CA ASP A 79 0.12 7.90 -0.59
C ASP A 79 -1.25 7.75 0.08
N ILE A 80 -1.32 7.24 1.31
CA ILE A 80 -2.60 6.96 2.01
C ILE A 80 -3.49 8.20 2.08
N LEU A 81 -2.93 9.35 2.45
CA LEU A 81 -3.68 10.60 2.55
C LEU A 81 -4.22 11.04 1.18
N HIS A 82 -3.42 10.88 0.14
CA HIS A 82 -3.84 11.19 -1.22
C HIS A 82 -4.94 10.23 -1.70
N MET A 83 -4.82 8.93 -1.44
CA MET A 83 -5.83 7.95 -1.83
C MET A 83 -7.16 8.18 -1.11
N ARG A 84 -7.11 8.55 0.19
CA ARG A 84 -8.30 8.91 0.97
C ARG A 84 -8.94 10.24 0.59
N SER A 85 -8.20 11.15 -0.03
CA SER A 85 -8.76 12.46 -0.45
C SER A 85 -9.50 12.40 -1.77
N LYS A 86 -9.40 11.30 -2.52
CA LYS A 86 -10.13 11.10 -3.77
C LYS A 86 -11.63 10.98 -3.48
N ILE A 87 -12.43 11.69 -4.29
CA ILE A 87 -13.90 11.64 -4.22
C ILE A 87 -14.41 10.26 -4.66
N SER A 88 -13.78 9.67 -5.67
CA SER A 88 -14.00 8.30 -6.11
C SER A 88 -12.69 7.63 -6.49
N TRP A 89 -12.69 6.30 -6.41
CA TRP A 89 -11.58 5.46 -6.82
C TRP A 89 -12.11 4.24 -7.57
N SER A 90 -11.44 3.88 -8.66
CA SER A 90 -11.72 2.68 -9.43
C SER A 90 -10.48 1.78 -9.40
N CYS A 91 -10.69 0.48 -9.26
CA CYS A 91 -9.58 -0.47 -9.37
C CYS A 91 -9.15 -0.61 -10.83
N THR A 92 -7.89 -1.01 -11.04
CA THR A 92 -7.30 -1.19 -12.38
C THR A 92 -8.11 -2.14 -13.27
N VAL A 93 -8.80 -3.12 -12.69
CA VAL A 93 -9.67 -4.04 -13.43
C VAL A 93 -10.89 -3.31 -14.00
N CYS A 94 -11.58 -2.53 -13.16
CA CYS A 94 -12.75 -1.75 -13.57
C CYS A 94 -12.37 -0.62 -14.53
N GLU A 95 -11.24 0.06 -14.30
CA GLU A 95 -10.72 1.08 -15.24
C GLU A 95 -10.50 0.48 -16.64
N ASN A 96 -9.87 -0.70 -16.71
CA ASN A 96 -9.65 -1.39 -17.97
C ASN A 96 -10.95 -1.86 -18.63
N ALA A 97 -11.95 -2.30 -17.85
CA ALA A 97 -13.25 -2.70 -18.38
C ALA A 97 -13.98 -1.51 -19.03
N LEU A 98 -14.05 -0.38 -18.34
CA LEU A 98 -14.65 0.86 -18.85
C LEU A 98 -13.94 1.35 -20.11
N TRP A 99 -12.60 1.27 -20.13
CA TRP A 99 -11.83 1.65 -21.31
C TRP A 99 -12.17 0.77 -22.53
N ARG A 100 -12.39 -0.53 -22.34
CA ARG A 100 -12.81 -1.42 -23.44
C ARG A 100 -14.21 -1.07 -23.95
N GLU A 101 -15.17 -0.83 -23.07
CA GLU A 101 -16.53 -0.44 -23.46
C GLU A 101 -16.55 0.86 -24.27
N HIS A 102 -15.75 1.86 -23.88
CA HIS A 102 -15.61 3.12 -24.61
C HIS A 102 -15.00 2.99 -26.01
N ASN A 103 -14.13 1.99 -26.23
CA ASN A 103 -13.51 1.76 -27.53
C ASN A 103 -14.32 0.84 -28.45
N ILE A 104 -15.22 0.02 -27.91
CA ILE A 104 -16.15 -0.80 -28.71
C ILE A 104 -17.30 0.06 -29.26
N ASN A 105 -17.68 1.12 -28.55
CA ASN A 105 -18.77 2.03 -28.93
C ASN A 105 -18.31 3.22 -29.81
N LYS A 106 -17.13 3.13 -30.44
CA LYS A 106 -16.58 4.12 -31.39
C LYS A 106 -16.41 3.51 -32.77
#